data_AF-W8X5F4-F1
#
_entry.id   AF-W8X5F4-F1
#
_cell.length_a   1.000
_cell.length_b   1.000
_cell.length_c   1.000
_cell.angle_alpha   90.00
_cell.angle_beta   90.00
_cell.angle_gamma   90.00
#
_symmetry.space_group_name_H-M   'P 1'
#
loop_
_entity.id
_entity.type
_entity.pdbx_description
1 polymer ?
#
loop_
_entity_poly.entity_id
_entity_poly.type
_entity_poly.pdbx_seq_one_letter_code
_entity_poly.pdbx_strand_id
1 'polypeptide(L)'
;MNALDFVYKEWNYKPCGFVSYGGVSGGLRAAQAAKLQVTTLKMMPMAEGVAVPMVAKHIQDNGEFASNELIDASATTLLDELLRWATALKTMRA
;
A
#
# COMPACT_ATOMS: atom_id res chain seq x y z
N MET A 1 0.60 -16.38 -11.64
CA MET A 1 1.98 -16.79 -11.30
C MET A 1 2.86 -15.60 -11.63
N ASN A 2 3.17 -14.78 -10.62
CA ASN A 2 3.65 -13.40 -10.79
C ASN A 2 4.88 -13.13 -9.90
N ALA A 3 5.46 -11.93 -9.95
CA ALA A 3 6.65 -11.51 -9.18
C ALA A 3 6.58 -11.80 -7.65
N LEU A 4 5.38 -11.97 -7.11
CA LEU A 4 5.14 -12.31 -5.71
C LEU A 4 5.43 -13.79 -5.37
N ASP A 5 5.29 -14.71 -6.32
CA ASP A 5 5.43 -16.16 -6.07
C ASP A 5 6.89 -16.63 -6.06
N PHE A 6 7.78 -15.92 -6.77
CA PHE A 6 9.19 -16.32 -6.93
C PHE A 6 10.01 -16.23 -5.63
N VAL A 7 9.54 -15.42 -4.67
CA VAL A 7 10.29 -15.01 -3.47
C VAL A 7 9.40 -15.05 -2.22
N TYR A 8 8.61 -16.13 -2.09
CA TYR A 8 7.68 -16.33 -0.98
C TYR A 8 8.32 -16.10 0.40
N LYS A 9 9.53 -16.63 0.61
CA LYS A 9 10.21 -16.54 1.91
C LYS A 9 10.63 -15.12 2.23
N GLU A 10 11.06 -14.35 1.24
CA GLU A 10 11.48 -12.96 1.41
C GLU A 10 10.32 -12.05 1.82
N TRP A 11 9.07 -12.41 1.56
CA TRP A 11 7.89 -11.63 1.94
C TRP A 11 7.38 -11.91 3.35
N ASN A 12 7.71 -13.08 3.90
CA ASN A 12 7.18 -13.51 5.19
C ASN A 12 7.44 -12.47 6.29
N TYR A 13 6.38 -12.13 7.03
CA TYR A 13 6.41 -11.21 8.17
C TYR A 13 6.84 -9.77 7.84
N LYS A 14 6.84 -9.39 6.55
CA LYS A 14 6.95 -7.99 6.15
C LYS A 14 5.57 -7.33 6.19
N PRO A 15 5.42 -6.16 6.83
CA PRO A 15 4.22 -5.38 6.70
C PRO A 15 4.17 -4.74 5.31
N CYS A 16 2.98 -4.43 4.82
CA CYS A 16 2.79 -3.73 3.56
C CYS A 16 1.65 -2.72 3.64
N GLY A 17 1.85 -1.59 2.96
CA GLY A 17 0.84 -0.57 2.75
C GLY A 17 0.32 -0.60 1.33
N PHE A 18 -0.90 -0.09 1.13
CA PHE A 18 -1.49 0.03 -0.20
C PHE A 18 -1.71 1.49 -0.57
N VAL A 19 -1.19 1.87 -1.74
CA VAL A 19 -1.57 3.08 -2.46
C VAL A 19 -2.39 2.62 -3.66
N SER A 20 -3.61 3.13 -3.77
CA SER A 20 -4.57 2.77 -4.80
C SER A 20 -5.08 4.02 -5.50
N TYR A 21 -5.39 3.88 -6.80
CA TYR A 21 -5.91 4.96 -7.60
C TYR A 21 -6.99 4.44 -8.55
N GLY A 22 -7.86 5.33 -9.03
CA GLY A 22 -8.88 4.99 -10.01
C GLY A 22 -9.87 6.13 -10.23
N GLY A 23 -11.08 5.79 -10.64
CA GLY A 23 -12.20 6.75 -10.72
C GLY A 23 -12.63 7.24 -9.33
N VAL A 24 -13.93 7.47 -9.13
CA VAL A 24 -14.46 8.05 -7.88
C VAL A 24 -14.09 7.25 -6.62
N SER A 25 -13.96 5.93 -6.73
CA SER A 25 -13.63 5.07 -5.59
C SER A 25 -12.15 5.02 -5.21
N GLY A 26 -11.26 5.66 -5.98
CA GLY A 26 -9.81 5.64 -5.74
C GLY A 26 -9.19 4.24 -5.72
N GLY A 27 -9.81 3.24 -6.34
CA GLY A 27 -9.26 1.88 -6.42
C GLY A 27 -9.41 1.02 -5.17
N LEU A 28 -10.21 1.44 -4.18
CA LEU A 28 -10.36 0.75 -2.88
C LEU A 28 -10.69 -0.74 -3.00
N ARG A 29 -11.56 -1.15 -3.94
CA ARG A 29 -11.92 -2.57 -4.14
C ARG A 29 -10.74 -3.41 -4.60
N ALA A 30 -9.88 -2.86 -5.46
CA ALA A 30 -8.67 -3.54 -5.90
C ALA A 30 -7.68 -3.70 -4.73
N ALA A 31 -7.53 -2.66 -3.89
CA ALA A 31 -6.72 -2.74 -2.68
C ALA A 31 -7.21 -3.83 -1.71
N GLN A 32 -8.53 -3.93 -1.50
CA GLN A 32 -9.11 -4.98 -0.65
C GLN A 32 -8.86 -6.39 -1.20
N ALA A 33 -8.98 -6.59 -2.53
CA ALA A 33 -8.65 -7.87 -3.15
C ALA A 33 -7.15 -8.20 -3.00
N ALA A 34 -6.27 -7.21 -3.16
CA ALA A 34 -4.83 -7.40 -3.00
C ALA A 34 -4.42 -7.72 -1.54
N LYS A 35 -5.14 -7.20 -0.54
CA LYS A 35 -4.93 -7.58 0.88
C LYS A 35 -5.10 -9.08 1.10
N LEU A 36 -6.10 -9.71 0.44
CA LEU A 36 -6.28 -11.16 0.51
C LEU A 36 -5.14 -11.94 -0.17
N GLN A 37 -4.49 -11.36 -1.18
CA GLN A 37 -3.37 -12.00 -1.87
C GLN A 37 -2.10 -11.96 -1.01
N VAL A 38 -1.74 -10.81 -0.44
CA VAL A 38 -0.50 -10.67 0.33
C VAL A 38 -0.52 -11.46 1.65
N THR A 39 -1.69 -11.72 2.21
CA THR A 39 -1.81 -12.59 3.39
C THR A 39 -1.46 -14.05 3.07
N THR A 40 -1.64 -14.51 1.82
CA THR A 40 -1.15 -15.84 1.40
C THR A 40 0.37 -15.95 1.44
N LEU A 41 1.08 -14.81 1.38
CA LEU A 41 2.54 -14.69 1.45
C LEU A 41 3.05 -14.37 2.86
N LYS A 42 2.20 -14.54 3.89
CA LYS A 42 2.48 -14.20 5.30
C LYS A 42 2.91 -12.73 5.52
N MET A 43 2.50 -11.82 4.64
CA MET A 43 2.69 -10.40 4.84
C MET A 43 1.62 -9.85 5.78
N MET A 44 1.93 -8.75 6.46
CA MET A 44 0.97 -8.04 7.33
C MET A 44 0.45 -6.76 6.62
N PRO A 45 -0.74 -6.78 6.00
CA PRO A 45 -1.28 -5.57 5.38
C PRO A 45 -1.76 -4.57 6.45
N MET A 46 -1.41 -3.29 6.29
CA MET A 46 -1.91 -2.22 7.15
C MET A 46 -3.42 -2.00 6.93
N ALA A 47 -4.13 -1.57 7.97
CA ALA A 47 -5.55 -1.21 7.86
C ALA A 47 -5.68 0.08 7.05
N GLU A 48 -4.81 1.03 7.37
CA GLU A 48 -4.54 2.29 6.70
C GLU A 48 -4.14 2.05 5.24
N GLY A 49 -4.41 3.05 4.41
CA GLY A 49 -4.08 3.02 2.99
C GLY A 49 -4.27 4.39 2.38
N VAL A 50 -3.67 4.60 1.22
CA VAL A 50 -3.85 5.81 0.43
C VAL A 50 -4.75 5.46 -0.75
N ALA A 51 -5.87 6.16 -0.89
CA ALA A 51 -6.72 6.09 -2.06
C ALA A 51 -6.67 7.44 -2.77
N VAL A 52 -6.46 7.42 -4.09
CA VAL A 52 -6.39 8.60 -4.93
C VAL A 52 -7.55 8.57 -5.93
N PRO A 53 -8.69 9.19 -5.59
CA PRO A 53 -9.82 9.33 -6.51
C PRO A 53 -9.46 10.22 -7.69
N MET A 54 -9.97 9.88 -8.87
CA MET A 54 -9.82 10.70 -10.07
C MET A 54 -8.36 11.10 -10.35
N VAL A 55 -7.43 10.14 -10.23
CA VAL A 55 -5.97 10.37 -10.26
C VAL A 55 -5.48 11.22 -11.43
N ALA A 56 -6.16 11.17 -12.59
CA ALA A 56 -5.83 12.01 -13.74
C ALA A 56 -5.87 13.52 -13.42
N LYS A 57 -6.68 13.96 -12.45
CA LYS A 57 -6.71 15.36 -11.97
C LYS A 57 -5.51 15.74 -11.13
N HIS A 58 -4.76 14.76 -10.66
CA HIS A 58 -3.56 14.91 -9.84
C HIS A 58 -2.28 14.75 -10.65
N ILE A 59 -2.36 14.48 -11.96
CA ILE A 59 -1.19 14.39 -12.82
C ILE A 59 -1.08 15.71 -13.59
N GLN A 60 0.02 16.43 -13.38
CA GLN A 60 0.33 17.66 -14.09
C GLN A 60 0.76 17.39 -15.53
N ASP A 61 0.83 18.42 -16.36
CA ASP A 61 1.19 18.31 -17.78
C ASP A 61 2.61 17.73 -18.00
N ASN A 62 3.51 17.91 -17.03
CA ASN A 62 4.86 17.32 -17.03
C ASN A 62 4.89 15.84 -16.57
N GLY A 63 3.73 15.25 -16.25
CA GLY A 63 3.59 13.89 -15.73
C GLY A 63 3.82 13.75 -14.22
N GLU A 64 4.10 14.83 -13.50
CA GLU A 64 4.31 14.79 -12.05
C GLU A 64 3.00 14.67 -11.29
N PHE A 65 3.04 13.91 -10.19
CA PHE A 65 1.91 13.77 -9.29
C PHE A 65 1.84 14.96 -8.33
N ALA A 66 0.77 15.74 -8.44
CA ALA A 66 0.36 16.79 -7.51
C ALA A 66 -0.60 16.23 -6.45
N SER A 67 -0.07 16.04 -5.24
CA SER A 67 -0.84 15.60 -4.09
C SER A 67 -1.81 16.67 -3.58
N ASN A 68 -2.55 16.34 -2.52
CA ASN A 68 -3.34 17.28 -1.73
C ASN A 68 -3.27 16.89 -0.24
N GLU A 69 -3.79 17.76 0.63
CA GLU A 69 -3.74 17.56 2.09
C GLU A 69 -4.35 16.23 2.55
N LEU A 70 -5.42 15.77 1.90
CA LEU A 70 -6.10 14.51 2.22
C LEU A 70 -5.23 13.28 1.89
N ILE A 71 -4.57 13.32 0.74
CA ILE A 71 -3.65 12.26 0.29
C ILE A 71 -2.40 12.26 1.18
N ASP A 72 -1.85 13.44 1.49
CA ASP A 72 -0.66 13.59 2.33
C ASP A 72 -0.91 13.12 3.78
N ALA A 73 -2.07 13.46 4.35
CA ALA A 73 -2.47 12.99 5.69
C ALA A 73 -2.65 11.46 5.73
N SER A 74 -3.29 10.89 4.70
CA SER A 74 -3.47 9.44 4.58
C SER A 74 -2.12 8.73 4.42
N ALA A 75 -1.21 9.30 3.63
CA ALA A 75 0.14 8.77 3.43
C ALA A 75 0.96 8.81 4.72
N THR A 76 0.90 9.91 5.46
CA THR A 76 1.57 10.05 6.76
C THR A 76 1.09 8.97 7.73
N THR A 77 -0.23 8.82 7.87
CA THR A 77 -0.83 7.83 8.78
C THR A 77 -0.43 6.40 8.38
N LEU A 78 -0.46 6.09 7.08
CA LEU A 78 0.00 4.80 6.58
C LEU A 78 1.47 4.54 6.88
N LEU A 79 2.34 5.51 6.61
CA LEU A 79 3.78 5.36 6.78
C LEU A 79 4.18 5.23 8.25
N ASP A 80 3.53 5.97 9.14
CA ASP A 80 3.75 5.90 10.59
C ASP A 80 3.39 4.51 11.13
N GLU A 81 2.22 3.98 10.77
CA GLU A 81 1.80 2.65 11.21
C GLU A 81 2.65 1.56 10.55
N LEU A 82 2.99 1.71 9.26
CA LEU A 82 3.90 0.80 8.57
C LEU A 82 5.28 0.76 9.25
N LEU A 83 5.82 1.90 9.67
CA LEU A 83 7.10 1.98 10.39
C LEU A 83 7.02 1.29 11.75
N ARG A 84 5.92 1.48 12.49
CA ARG A 84 5.66 0.83 13.78
C ARG A 84 5.67 -0.69 13.64
N TRP A 85 4.89 -1.23 12.70
CA TRP A 85 4.86 -2.66 12.42
C TRP A 85 6.18 -3.17 11.84
N ALA A 86 6.83 -2.37 11.00
CA ALA A 86 8.11 -2.74 10.39
C ALA A 86 9.17 -2.96 11.46
N THR A 87 9.19 -2.10 12.47
CA THR A 87 10.08 -2.16 13.64
C THR A 87 9.75 -3.36 14.52
N ALA A 88 8.48 -3.55 14.89
CA ALA A 88 8.05 -4.64 15.76
C ALA A 88 8.29 -6.03 15.14
N LEU A 89 7.95 -6.20 13.85
CA LEU A 89 8.09 -7.48 13.15
C LEU A 89 9.52 -7.78 12.69
N LYS A 90 10.49 -6.89 12.92
CA LYS A 90 11.87 -7.06 12.44
C LYS A 90 12.51 -8.35 12.96
N THR A 91 12.21 -8.75 14.21
CA THR A 91 12.74 -9.97 14.83
C THR A 91 12.16 -11.27 14.27
N MET A 92 11.04 -11.19 13.55
CA MET A 92 10.40 -12.34 12.91
C MET A 92 10.88 -12.58 11.47
N ARG A 93 11.62 -11.62 10.90
CA ARG A 93 12.20 -11.73 9.55
C ARG A 93 13.57 -12.39 9.67
N ALA A 94 13.78 -13.45 8.89
CA ALA A 94 15.07 -14.12 8.74
C ALA A 94 15.94 -13.39 7.72
#